data_AF-A0A161XVQ0-F1
#
_entry.id   AF-A0A161XVQ0-F1
#
_cell.length_a   1.000
_cell.length_b   1.000
_cell.length_c   1.000
_cell.angle_alpha   90.00
_cell.angle_beta   90.00
_cell.angle_gamma   90.00
#
_symmetry.space_group_name_H-M   'P 1'
#
loop_
_entity.id
_entity.type
_entity.pdbx_description
1 polymer ?
#
loop_
_entity_poly.entity_id
_entity_poly.type
_entity_poly.pdbx_seq_one_letter_code
_entity_poly.pdbx_strand_id
1 'polypeptide(L)'
;MSSFEERLKQVEERLNRQELLAASLGSVIGAAISIAIWFQVYMFNPKLGVLMLPVSGVVIGLFVRFFGRGYLEWFSTIACMVYAITTLVAWYMEIIIGGHIPLIVLAGLFFVGGGVANYFAKLSMPIVLEEAFERLKLSDNFPEKGTNIKGITAVVFSSTLALGVTYGVTFMFVIFNYQLQSVQEASVEQGQQQRIARKEIEVTEDALSQFTTSQALLYAHAYFSGYKFTELGSYTRDFPRSMHKSQMILEHLMKARGDRRAQFILGVLLQGNRGERLVNLAAEQGDHYAVLYKAFYAGCNEDANTGNQILDNLYPAVKESAIKSEIESVRSYGYEPVCEEIAKAHFPHSFVRGYIDLLR
;
A
#
# COMPACT_ATOMS: atom_id res chain seq x y z
N MET A 1 -36.85 39.45 -48.55
CA MET A 1 -36.56 39.84 -47.15
C MET A 1 -37.79 39.53 -46.34
N SER A 2 -37.68 38.73 -45.27
CA SER A 2 -38.79 38.54 -44.31
C SER A 2 -39.18 39.90 -43.71
N SER A 3 -40.47 40.10 -43.48
CA SER A 3 -40.94 41.34 -42.85
C SER A 3 -40.43 41.42 -41.41
N PHE A 4 -40.29 42.63 -40.86
CA PHE A 4 -39.83 42.81 -39.47
C PHE A 4 -40.73 42.08 -38.45
N GLU A 5 -42.03 42.02 -38.73
CA GLU A 5 -43.03 41.32 -37.92
C GLU A 5 -42.84 39.78 -37.96
N GLU A 6 -42.43 39.24 -39.11
CA GLU A 6 -42.09 37.83 -39.25
C GLU A 6 -40.81 37.47 -38.47
N ARG A 7 -39.82 38.39 -38.44
CA ARG A 7 -38.61 38.25 -37.62
C ARG A 7 -38.93 38.29 -36.12
N LEU A 8 -39.84 39.16 -35.69
CA LEU A 8 -40.31 39.21 -34.29
C LEU A 8 -40.95 37.89 -33.85
N LYS A 9 -41.86 37.33 -34.66
CA LYS A 9 -42.49 36.02 -34.36
C LYS A 9 -41.47 34.89 -34.27
N GLN A 10 -40.45 34.89 -35.15
CA GLN A 10 -39.36 33.91 -35.09
C GLN A 10 -38.51 34.03 -33.82
N VAL A 11 -38.26 35.26 -33.34
CA VAL A 11 -37.56 35.50 -32.07
C VAL A 11 -38.40 35.01 -30.89
N GLU A 12 -39.70 35.33 -30.88
CA GLU A 12 -40.63 34.93 -29.82
C GLU A 12 -40.76 33.40 -29.72
N GLU A 13 -40.88 32.70 -30.85
CA GLU A 13 -40.93 31.23 -30.88
C GLU A 13 -39.64 30.61 -30.30
N ARG A 14 -38.48 31.18 -30.63
CA ARG A 14 -37.18 30.75 -30.09
C ARG A 14 -37.05 31.00 -28.60
N LEU A 15 -37.58 32.12 -28.11
CA LEU A 15 -37.62 32.44 -26.67
C LEU A 15 -38.59 31.53 -25.91
N ASN A 16 -39.72 31.19 -26.50
CA ASN A 16 -40.70 30.30 -25.88
C ASN A 16 -40.21 28.86 -25.71
N ARG A 17 -39.27 28.42 -26.57
CA ARG A 17 -38.58 27.12 -26.49
C ARG A 17 -37.49 27.06 -25.42
N GLN A 18 -37.20 28.16 -24.72
CA GLN A 18 -36.22 28.16 -23.63
C GLN A 18 -36.79 27.53 -22.36
N GLU A 19 -35.95 26.72 -21.71
CA GLU A 19 -36.30 26.03 -20.49
C GLU A 19 -35.25 26.27 -19.41
N LEU A 20 -35.54 27.24 -18.53
CA LEU A 20 -34.64 27.65 -17.46
C LEU A 20 -34.46 26.54 -16.41
N LEU A 21 -35.52 25.77 -16.12
CA LEU A 21 -35.48 24.64 -15.20
C LEU A 21 -34.67 23.46 -15.78
N ALA A 22 -34.85 23.15 -17.07
CA ALA A 22 -34.06 22.13 -17.74
C ALA A 22 -32.57 22.50 -17.77
N ALA A 23 -32.25 23.78 -18.02
CA ALA A 23 -30.87 24.28 -17.91
C ALA A 23 -30.28 24.08 -16.50
N SER A 24 -31.07 24.37 -15.46
CA SER A 24 -30.64 24.22 -14.06
C SER A 24 -30.33 22.76 -13.72
N LEU A 25 -31.18 21.81 -14.10
CA LEU A 25 -30.92 20.37 -13.90
C LEU A 25 -29.76 19.89 -14.76
N GLY A 26 -29.70 20.34 -16.01
CA GLY A 26 -28.60 20.07 -16.93
C GLY A 26 -27.26 20.48 -16.36
N SER A 27 -27.15 21.68 -15.78
CA SER A 27 -25.91 22.15 -15.13
C SER A 27 -25.46 21.25 -13.99
N VAL A 28 -26.40 20.75 -13.18
CA VAL A 28 -26.10 19.89 -12.03
C VAL A 28 -25.63 18.51 -12.49
N ILE A 29 -26.25 17.95 -13.53
CA ILE A 29 -25.80 16.70 -14.15
C ILE A 29 -24.39 16.89 -14.74
N GLY A 30 -24.16 17.99 -15.45
CA GLY A 30 -22.85 18.36 -15.98
C GLY A 30 -21.80 18.47 -14.87
N ALA A 31 -22.14 19.10 -13.75
CA ALA A 31 -21.26 19.21 -12.57
C ALA A 31 -20.94 17.85 -11.95
N ALA A 32 -21.93 16.96 -11.82
CA ALA A 32 -21.74 15.61 -11.30
C ALA A 32 -20.78 14.77 -12.17
N ILE A 33 -20.96 14.82 -13.49
CA ILE A 33 -20.07 14.15 -14.45
C ILE A 33 -18.68 14.77 -14.39
N SER A 34 -18.61 16.10 -14.36
CA SER A 34 -17.35 16.83 -14.33
C SER A 34 -16.51 16.49 -13.11
N ILE A 35 -17.11 16.46 -11.91
CA ILE A 35 -16.39 16.16 -10.68
C ILE A 35 -15.97 14.68 -10.60
N ALA A 36 -16.78 13.76 -11.15
CA ALA A 36 -16.43 12.35 -11.23
C ALA A 36 -15.21 12.13 -12.13
N ILE A 37 -15.19 12.77 -13.32
CA ILE A 37 -14.03 12.74 -14.22
C ILE A 37 -12.83 13.38 -13.54
N TRP A 38 -13.02 14.50 -12.84
CA TRP A 38 -11.94 15.19 -12.13
C TRP A 38 -11.30 14.28 -11.07
N PHE A 39 -12.12 13.64 -10.24
CA PHE A 39 -11.64 12.67 -9.24
C PHE A 39 -10.84 11.54 -9.89
N GLN A 40 -11.34 10.99 -11.00
CA GLN A 40 -10.66 9.91 -11.71
C GLN A 40 -9.29 10.36 -12.29
N VAL A 41 -9.24 11.56 -12.88
CA VAL A 41 -7.99 12.14 -13.39
C VAL A 41 -6.99 12.37 -12.25
N TYR A 42 -7.46 12.86 -11.10
CA TYR A 42 -6.63 13.05 -9.92
C TYR A 42 -6.03 11.73 -9.42
N MET A 43 -6.85 10.66 -9.36
CA MET A 43 -6.37 9.32 -8.96
C MET A 43 -5.31 8.75 -9.91
N PHE A 44 -5.44 8.98 -11.22
CA PHE A 44 -4.45 8.51 -12.19
C PHE A 44 -3.18 9.35 -12.22
N ASN A 45 -3.33 10.69 -12.21
CA ASN A 45 -2.20 11.61 -12.19
C ASN A 45 -2.63 12.94 -11.54
N PRO A 46 -2.29 13.16 -10.26
CA PRO A 46 -2.65 14.36 -9.52
C PRO A 46 -2.21 15.67 -10.18
N LYS A 47 -1.14 15.66 -10.99
CA LYS A 47 -0.65 16.86 -11.69
C LYS A 47 -1.58 17.32 -12.81
N LEU A 48 -2.41 16.43 -13.35
CA LEU A 48 -3.38 16.75 -14.40
C LEU A 48 -4.69 17.33 -13.84
N GLY A 49 -4.93 17.26 -12.53
CA GLY A 49 -6.14 17.77 -11.89
C GLY A 49 -6.40 19.24 -12.19
N VAL A 50 -5.35 20.06 -12.32
CA VAL A 50 -5.48 21.49 -12.64
C VAL A 50 -6.04 21.76 -14.05
N LEU A 51 -5.83 20.84 -15.01
CA LEU A 51 -6.42 20.97 -16.35
C LEU A 51 -7.94 20.78 -16.35
N MET A 52 -8.50 20.20 -15.28
CA MET A 52 -9.95 20.04 -15.16
C MET A 52 -10.67 21.35 -14.86
N LEU A 53 -9.97 22.43 -14.47
CA LEU A 53 -10.56 23.76 -14.30
C LEU A 53 -11.24 24.26 -15.59
N PRO A 54 -10.55 24.37 -16.75
CA PRO A 54 -11.21 24.75 -18.00
C PRO A 54 -12.15 23.67 -18.55
N VAL A 55 -11.80 22.39 -18.42
CA VAL A 55 -12.62 21.27 -18.93
C VAL A 55 -13.98 21.23 -18.23
N SER A 56 -14.02 21.46 -16.92
CA SER A 56 -15.27 21.50 -16.17
C SER A 56 -16.18 22.62 -16.63
N GLY A 57 -15.60 23.78 -16.97
CA GLY A 57 -16.34 24.90 -17.56
C GLY A 57 -16.99 24.52 -18.90
N VAL A 58 -16.25 23.81 -19.78
CA VAL A 58 -16.79 23.29 -21.05
C VAL A 58 -17.96 22.35 -20.80
N VAL A 59 -17.77 21.34 -19.94
CA VAL A 59 -18.79 20.31 -19.67
C VAL A 59 -20.06 20.95 -19.13
N ILE A 60 -19.95 21.77 -18.09
CA ILE A 60 -21.12 22.42 -17.47
C ILE A 60 -21.82 23.36 -18.47
N GLY A 61 -21.05 24.16 -19.22
CA GLY A 61 -21.61 25.07 -20.23
C GLY A 61 -22.35 24.34 -21.35
N LEU A 62 -21.79 23.25 -21.88
CA LEU A 62 -22.43 22.44 -22.92
C LEU A 62 -23.74 21.81 -22.43
N PHE A 63 -23.78 21.33 -21.19
CA PHE A 63 -25.00 20.78 -20.60
C PHE A 63 -26.08 21.86 -20.43
N VAL A 64 -25.72 23.04 -19.92
CA VAL A 64 -26.66 24.17 -19.83
C VAL A 64 -27.24 24.52 -21.21
N ARG A 65 -26.40 24.55 -22.25
CA ARG A 65 -26.84 24.83 -23.61
C ARG A 65 -27.75 23.75 -24.18
N PHE A 66 -27.39 22.48 -24.00
CA PHE A 66 -28.13 21.35 -24.55
C PHE A 66 -29.55 21.27 -23.97
N PHE A 67 -29.66 21.41 -22.64
CA PHE A 67 -30.93 21.32 -21.93
C PHE A 67 -31.72 22.64 -21.92
N GLY A 68 -31.04 23.78 -21.87
CA GLY A 68 -31.68 25.09 -21.72
C GLY A 68 -32.06 25.80 -23.03
N ARG A 69 -31.27 25.57 -24.09
CA ARG A 69 -31.40 26.26 -25.40
C ARG A 69 -31.51 27.79 -25.28
N GLY A 70 -30.82 28.34 -24.28
CA GLY A 70 -30.97 29.72 -23.85
C GLY A 70 -30.17 30.75 -24.64
N TYR A 71 -30.81 31.89 -24.89
CA TYR A 71 -30.24 33.11 -25.48
C TYR A 71 -30.06 34.23 -24.42
N LEU A 72 -30.63 34.06 -23.21
CA LEU A 72 -30.58 35.05 -22.12
C LEU A 72 -29.31 34.89 -21.27
N GLU A 73 -28.91 35.96 -20.58
CA GLU A 73 -27.72 35.98 -19.72
C GLU A 73 -27.83 35.02 -18.53
N TRP A 74 -29.04 34.77 -18.03
CA TRP A 74 -29.27 33.85 -16.91
C TRP A 74 -28.73 32.44 -17.12
N PHE A 75 -28.70 31.95 -18.37
CA PHE A 75 -28.12 30.63 -18.67
C PHE A 75 -26.61 30.61 -18.44
N SER A 76 -25.92 31.70 -18.81
CA SER A 76 -24.50 31.87 -18.49
C SER A 76 -24.27 31.98 -16.98
N THR A 77 -25.11 32.75 -16.28
CA THR A 77 -25.01 32.90 -14.82
C THR A 77 -25.17 31.55 -14.10
N ILE A 78 -26.12 30.71 -14.52
CA ILE A 78 -26.28 29.34 -14.01
C ILE A 78 -24.99 28.54 -14.22
N ALA A 79 -24.46 28.51 -15.45
CA ALA A 79 -23.26 27.76 -15.77
C ALA A 79 -22.04 28.21 -14.95
N CYS A 80 -21.84 29.53 -14.82
CA CYS A 80 -20.71 30.10 -14.08
C CYS A 80 -20.80 29.83 -12.58
N MET A 81 -21.99 29.97 -11.98
CA MET A 81 -22.18 29.72 -10.54
C MET A 81 -22.02 28.24 -10.20
N VAL A 82 -22.60 27.35 -11.01
CA VAL A 82 -22.42 25.90 -10.84
C VAL A 82 -20.96 25.48 -11.04
N TYR A 83 -20.27 26.07 -12.02
CA TYR A 83 -18.83 25.88 -12.21
C TYR A 83 -18.01 26.31 -10.99
N ALA A 84 -18.29 27.50 -10.46
CA ALA A 84 -17.59 28.03 -9.28
C ALA A 84 -17.76 27.11 -8.06
N ILE A 85 -18.99 26.62 -7.84
CA ILE A 85 -19.29 25.69 -6.75
C ILE A 85 -18.61 24.34 -6.95
N THR A 86 -18.66 23.79 -8.15
CA THR A 86 -17.98 22.51 -8.48
C THR A 86 -16.48 22.63 -8.22
N THR A 87 -15.87 23.76 -8.60
CA THR A 87 -14.46 24.04 -8.35
C THR A 87 -14.18 24.23 -6.85
N LEU A 88 -15.06 24.91 -6.11
CA LEU A 88 -14.95 25.07 -4.67
C LEU A 88 -14.97 23.72 -3.96
N VAL A 89 -15.87 22.80 -4.36
CA VAL A 89 -15.91 21.44 -3.83
C VAL A 89 -14.63 20.68 -4.17
N ALA A 90 -14.15 20.77 -5.41
CA ALA A 90 -12.88 20.15 -5.79
C ALA A 90 -11.71 20.67 -4.94
N TRP A 91 -11.70 21.98 -4.63
CA TRP A 91 -10.69 22.61 -3.79
C TRP A 91 -10.78 22.12 -2.35
N TYR A 92 -11.99 22.15 -1.79
CA TYR A 92 -12.27 21.71 -0.42
C TYR A 92 -11.91 20.24 -0.18
N MET A 93 -12.17 19.39 -1.17
CA MET A 93 -11.83 17.96 -1.14
C MET A 93 -10.38 17.66 -1.56
N GLU A 94 -9.57 18.70 -1.79
CA GLU A 94 -8.15 18.61 -2.17
C GLU A 94 -7.87 17.85 -3.50
N ILE A 95 -8.87 17.76 -4.39
CA ILE A 95 -8.77 17.05 -5.69
C ILE A 95 -8.06 17.92 -6.75
N ILE A 96 -7.77 19.19 -6.44
CA ILE A 96 -7.18 20.15 -7.39
C ILE A 96 -5.65 20.00 -7.48
N ILE A 97 -4.96 19.65 -6.39
CA ILE A 97 -3.52 19.90 -6.26
C ILE A 97 -2.74 18.62 -5.99
N GLY A 98 -1.96 18.19 -6.98
CA GLY A 98 -0.96 17.12 -6.87
C GLY A 98 0.50 17.60 -6.77
N GLY A 99 0.75 18.80 -6.24
CA GLY A 99 2.10 19.39 -6.14
C GLY A 99 2.12 20.91 -5.98
N HIS A 100 3.28 21.55 -6.05
CA HIS A 100 3.39 23.01 -5.91
C HIS A 100 3.04 23.73 -7.23
N ILE A 101 1.81 24.22 -7.33
CA ILE A 101 1.34 25.05 -8.46
C ILE A 101 1.09 26.47 -7.94
N PRO A 102 1.65 27.51 -8.59
CA PRO A 102 1.48 28.88 -8.13
C PRO A 102 0.01 29.32 -8.23
N LEU A 103 -0.47 30.01 -7.20
CA LEU A 103 -1.85 30.47 -7.08
C LEU A 103 -2.31 31.31 -8.30
N ILE A 104 -1.40 32.05 -8.92
CA ILE A 104 -1.70 32.87 -10.10
C ILE A 104 -2.12 32.04 -11.32
N VAL A 105 -1.51 30.85 -11.48
CA VAL A 105 -1.87 29.93 -12.58
C VAL A 105 -3.23 29.29 -12.30
N LEU A 106 -3.49 28.92 -11.05
CA LEU A 106 -4.80 28.40 -10.62
C LEU A 106 -5.91 29.45 -10.82
N ALA A 107 -5.67 30.69 -10.42
CA ALA A 107 -6.59 31.80 -10.63
C ALA A 107 -6.83 32.03 -12.13
N GLY A 108 -5.76 32.05 -12.94
CA GLY A 108 -5.87 32.17 -14.40
C GLY A 108 -6.75 31.08 -15.01
N LEU A 109 -6.50 29.82 -14.65
CA LEU A 109 -7.28 28.67 -15.16
C LEU A 109 -8.72 28.67 -14.66
N PHE A 110 -8.98 29.14 -13.44
CA PHE A 110 -10.32 29.33 -12.91
C PHE A 110 -11.12 30.35 -13.73
N PHE A 111 -10.52 31.52 -14.00
CA PHE A 111 -11.18 32.54 -14.82
C PHE A 111 -11.36 32.09 -16.28
N VAL A 112 -10.39 31.35 -16.83
CA VAL A 112 -10.54 30.72 -18.16
C VAL A 112 -11.71 29.74 -18.14
N GLY A 113 -11.82 28.87 -17.13
CA GLY A 113 -12.94 27.94 -17.01
C GLY A 113 -14.30 28.63 -16.89
N GLY A 114 -14.40 29.70 -16.11
CA GLY A 114 -15.61 30.52 -16.03
C GLY A 114 -15.96 31.20 -17.35
N GLY A 115 -14.96 31.77 -18.05
CA GLY A 115 -15.15 32.37 -19.37
C GLY A 115 -15.60 31.36 -20.42
N VAL A 116 -15.04 30.16 -20.39
CA VAL A 116 -15.42 29.05 -21.27
C VAL A 116 -16.82 28.54 -20.95
N ALA A 117 -17.19 28.42 -19.67
CA ALA A 117 -18.55 28.07 -19.25
C ALA A 117 -19.57 29.08 -19.77
N ASN A 118 -19.30 30.38 -19.61
CA ASN A 118 -20.12 31.46 -20.14
C ASN A 118 -20.30 31.34 -21.67
N TYR A 119 -19.19 31.14 -22.40
CA TYR A 119 -19.22 31.03 -23.85
C TYR A 119 -20.06 29.84 -24.35
N PHE A 120 -19.89 28.66 -23.74
CA PHE A 120 -20.61 27.46 -24.18
C PHE A 120 -22.07 27.42 -23.71
N ALA A 121 -22.42 28.08 -22.60
CA ALA A 121 -23.77 28.05 -22.03
C ALA A 121 -24.84 28.76 -22.87
N LYS A 122 -24.45 29.79 -23.62
CA LYS A 122 -25.39 30.65 -24.37
C LYS A 122 -25.35 30.39 -25.88
N LEU A 123 -26.51 30.42 -26.51
CA LEU A 123 -26.64 30.53 -27.96
C LEU A 123 -26.59 32.00 -28.38
N SER A 124 -25.85 32.31 -29.45
CA SER A 124 -25.88 33.63 -30.09
C SER A 124 -27.12 33.75 -30.98
N MET A 125 -27.84 34.87 -30.89
CA MET A 125 -28.88 35.17 -31.88
C MET A 125 -28.23 35.42 -33.24
N PRO A 126 -28.82 34.94 -34.34
CA PRO A 126 -28.33 35.27 -35.68
C PRO A 126 -28.44 36.78 -35.91
N ILE A 127 -27.43 37.37 -36.56
CA ILE A 127 -27.33 38.83 -36.83
C ILE A 127 -28.63 39.38 -37.47
N VAL A 128 -29.27 38.60 -38.34
CA VAL A 128 -30.52 38.96 -39.03
C VAL A 128 -31.71 39.19 -38.08
N LEU A 129 -31.67 38.59 -36.89
CA LEU A 129 -32.72 38.60 -35.86
C LEU A 129 -32.35 39.45 -34.64
N GLU A 130 -31.14 40.02 -34.59
CA GLU A 130 -30.61 40.73 -33.43
C GLU A 130 -31.37 42.03 -33.14
N GLU A 131 -31.63 42.84 -34.17
CA GLU A 131 -32.45 44.06 -34.05
C GLU A 131 -33.87 43.77 -33.54
N ALA A 132 -34.48 42.66 -33.99
CA ALA A 132 -35.80 42.25 -33.53
C ALA A 132 -35.77 41.77 -32.07
N PHE A 133 -34.68 41.11 -31.65
CA PHE A 133 -34.48 40.66 -30.29
C PHE A 133 -34.27 41.81 -29.30
N GLU A 134 -33.43 42.80 -29.65
CA GLU A 134 -33.22 44.00 -28.81
C GLU A 134 -34.52 44.79 -28.64
N ARG A 135 -35.28 44.97 -29.72
CA ARG A 135 -36.57 45.69 -29.66
C ARG A 135 -37.61 44.96 -28.83
N LEU A 136 -37.64 43.62 -28.87
CA LEU A 136 -38.53 42.82 -28.04
C LEU A 136 -38.17 42.94 -26.55
N LYS A 137 -36.87 42.96 -26.21
CA LYS A 137 -36.36 43.12 -24.83
C LYS A 137 -36.74 44.48 -24.22
N LEU A 138 -36.91 45.50 -25.06
CA LEU A 138 -37.35 46.84 -24.69
C LEU A 138 -38.88 47.00 -24.65
N SER A 139 -39.63 46.03 -25.16
CA SER A 139 -41.11 46.08 -25.21
C SER A 139 -41.76 45.45 -23.98
N ASP A 140 -42.93 45.95 -23.58
CA ASP A 140 -43.73 45.39 -22.47
C ASP A 140 -44.25 43.96 -22.75
N ASN A 141 -44.19 43.49 -24.01
CA ASN A 141 -44.61 42.15 -24.41
C ASN A 141 -43.47 41.10 -24.32
N PHE A 142 -42.39 41.40 -23.58
CA PHE A 142 -41.30 40.44 -23.40
C PHE A 142 -41.80 39.22 -22.59
N PRO A 143 -41.56 37.98 -23.05
CA PRO A 143 -42.10 36.79 -22.39
C PRO A 143 -41.65 36.67 -20.93
N GLU A 144 -42.61 36.46 -20.01
CA GLU A 144 -42.40 36.36 -18.55
C GLU A 144 -41.46 35.23 -18.10
N LYS A 145 -40.98 34.38 -19.02
CA LYS A 145 -39.99 33.34 -18.73
C LYS A 145 -38.61 33.91 -18.39
N GLY A 146 -38.37 35.21 -18.63
CA GLY A 146 -37.11 35.91 -18.38
C GLY A 146 -37.14 36.93 -17.24
N THR A 147 -38.12 36.90 -16.33
CA THR A 147 -38.15 37.84 -15.19
C THR A 147 -36.97 37.60 -14.25
N ASN A 148 -36.45 38.68 -13.65
CA ASN A 148 -35.30 38.62 -12.73
C ASN A 148 -35.51 37.63 -11.58
N ILE A 149 -36.75 37.49 -11.09
CA ILE A 149 -37.07 36.58 -9.97
C ILE A 149 -36.88 35.11 -10.37
N LYS A 150 -37.43 34.68 -11.52
CA LYS A 150 -37.29 33.28 -12.00
C LYS A 150 -35.82 32.94 -12.31
N GLY A 151 -35.08 33.90 -12.86
CA GLY A 151 -33.64 33.79 -13.09
C GLY A 151 -32.86 33.56 -11.79
N ILE A 152 -33.07 34.42 -10.79
CA ILE A 152 -32.43 34.30 -9.47
C ILE A 152 -32.76 32.96 -8.81
N THR A 153 -34.05 32.57 -8.79
CA THR A 153 -34.47 31.30 -8.17
C THR A 153 -33.78 30.10 -8.83
N ALA A 154 -33.64 30.08 -10.16
CA ALA A 154 -32.98 28.98 -10.85
C ALA A 154 -31.45 28.95 -10.62
N VAL A 155 -30.80 30.11 -10.51
CA VAL A 155 -29.38 30.20 -10.14
C VAL A 155 -29.18 29.65 -8.72
N VAL A 156 -29.99 30.10 -7.75
CA VAL A 156 -29.91 29.61 -6.37
C VAL A 156 -30.17 28.11 -6.30
N PHE A 157 -31.22 27.63 -6.97
CA PHE A 157 -31.58 26.20 -6.99
C PHE A 157 -30.48 25.33 -7.61
N SER A 158 -29.97 25.70 -8.78
CA SER A 158 -28.88 24.94 -9.43
C SER A 158 -27.61 24.95 -8.60
N SER A 159 -27.28 26.09 -8.00
CA SER A 159 -26.09 26.26 -7.16
C SER A 159 -26.12 25.37 -5.91
N THR A 160 -27.23 25.41 -5.16
CA THR A 160 -27.37 24.59 -3.94
C THR A 160 -27.40 23.11 -4.25
N LEU A 161 -28.10 22.71 -5.33
CA LEU A 161 -28.15 21.31 -5.74
C LEU A 161 -26.78 20.83 -6.26
N ALA A 162 -26.07 21.66 -7.02
CA ALA A 162 -24.71 21.35 -7.48
C ALA A 162 -23.75 21.13 -6.32
N LEU A 163 -23.83 21.96 -5.27
CA LEU A 163 -23.01 21.79 -4.06
C LEU A 163 -23.24 20.40 -3.43
N GLY A 164 -24.50 20.04 -3.19
CA GLY A 164 -24.84 18.75 -2.57
C GLY A 164 -24.43 17.55 -3.44
N VAL A 165 -24.71 17.61 -4.74
CA VAL A 165 -24.40 16.52 -5.68
C VAL A 165 -22.90 16.36 -5.87
N THR A 166 -22.16 17.44 -6.11
CA THR A 166 -20.71 17.35 -6.33
C THR A 166 -19.98 16.87 -5.08
N TYR A 167 -20.37 17.36 -3.89
CA TYR A 167 -19.84 16.89 -2.62
C TYR A 167 -20.16 15.40 -2.42
N GLY A 168 -21.43 14.99 -2.57
CA GLY A 168 -21.84 13.60 -2.40
C GLY A 168 -21.13 12.62 -3.33
N VAL A 169 -20.95 12.99 -4.61
CA VAL A 169 -20.21 12.18 -5.59
C VAL A 169 -18.76 12.00 -5.14
N THR A 170 -18.06 13.09 -4.81
CA THR A 170 -16.66 13.01 -4.36
C THR A 170 -16.51 12.18 -3.08
N PHE A 171 -17.39 12.35 -2.11
CA PHE A 171 -17.38 11.60 -0.86
C PHE A 171 -17.55 10.09 -1.11
N MET A 172 -18.49 9.69 -1.96
CA MET A 172 -18.70 8.28 -2.31
C MET A 172 -17.47 7.67 -2.98
N PHE A 173 -16.80 8.40 -3.87
CA PHE A 173 -15.56 7.93 -4.50
C PHE A 173 -14.42 7.75 -3.49
N VAL A 174 -14.26 8.66 -2.52
CA VAL A 174 -13.25 8.53 -1.46
C VAL A 174 -13.49 7.27 -0.63
N ILE A 175 -14.73 7.07 -0.15
CA ILE A 175 -15.08 5.89 0.66
C ILE A 175 -14.86 4.58 -0.12
N PHE A 176 -15.27 4.55 -1.39
CA PHE A 176 -15.11 3.38 -2.24
C PHE A 176 -13.63 3.01 -2.45
N ASN A 177 -12.77 4.01 -2.70
CA ASN A 177 -11.33 3.77 -2.88
C ASN A 177 -10.66 3.28 -1.59
N TYR A 178 -11.02 3.86 -0.44
CA TYR A 178 -10.52 3.40 0.86
C TYR A 178 -10.89 1.94 1.12
N GLN A 179 -12.14 1.57 0.84
CA GLN A 179 -12.60 0.20 1.01
C GLN A 179 -11.85 -0.76 0.08
N LEU A 180 -11.65 -0.39 -1.18
CA LEU A 180 -10.92 -1.22 -2.15
C LEU A 180 -9.48 -1.49 -1.68
N GLN A 181 -8.80 -0.46 -1.19
CA GLN A 181 -7.42 -0.56 -0.69
C GLN A 181 -7.33 -1.47 0.53
N SER A 182 -8.25 -1.32 1.50
CA SER A 182 -8.26 -2.15 2.72
C SER A 182 -8.47 -3.65 2.43
N VAL A 183 -9.31 -3.99 1.44
CA VAL A 183 -9.54 -5.38 1.02
C VAL A 183 -8.29 -5.95 0.35
N GLN A 184 -7.60 -5.14 -0.46
CA GLN A 184 -6.39 -5.58 -1.14
C GLN A 184 -5.25 -5.86 -0.15
N GLU A 185 -5.05 -4.99 0.84
CA GLU A 185 -4.04 -5.18 1.90
C GLU A 185 -4.33 -6.45 2.72
N ALA A 186 -5.58 -6.65 3.16
CA ALA A 186 -5.97 -7.85 3.90
C ALA A 186 -5.73 -9.16 3.11
N SER A 187 -5.94 -9.14 1.79
CA SER A 187 -5.71 -10.32 0.95
C SER A 187 -4.22 -10.68 0.82
N VAL A 188 -3.34 -9.67 0.81
CA VAL A 188 -1.89 -9.88 0.74
C VAL A 188 -1.35 -10.46 2.04
N GLU A 189 -1.82 -9.95 3.19
CA GLU A 189 -1.43 -10.47 4.51
C GLU A 189 -1.87 -11.93 4.71
N GLN A 190 -3.10 -12.28 4.33
CA GLN A 190 -3.58 -13.67 4.38
C GLN A 190 -2.74 -14.60 3.49
N GLY A 191 -2.36 -14.14 2.30
CA GLY A 191 -1.48 -14.90 1.40
C GLY A 191 -0.08 -15.14 1.99
N GLN A 192 0.48 -14.15 2.71
CA GLN A 192 1.75 -14.32 3.42
C GLN A 192 1.64 -15.29 4.60
N GLN A 193 0.60 -15.19 5.42
CA GLN A 193 0.37 -16.11 6.54
C GLN A 193 0.21 -17.56 6.07
N GLN A 194 -0.52 -17.79 4.97
CA GLN A 194 -0.63 -19.14 4.39
C GLN A 194 0.70 -19.67 3.87
N ARG A 195 1.56 -18.82 3.30
CA ARG A 195 2.91 -19.24 2.87
C ARG A 195 3.80 -19.60 4.05
N ILE A 196 3.70 -18.89 5.16
CA ILE A 196 4.42 -19.19 6.40
C ILE A 196 3.91 -20.52 6.99
N ALA A 197 2.58 -20.68 7.09
CA ALA A 197 1.95 -21.90 7.59
C ALA A 197 2.35 -23.14 6.78
N ARG A 198 2.49 -23.03 5.45
CA ARG A 198 2.98 -24.14 4.60
C ARG A 198 4.44 -24.53 4.84
N LYS A 199 5.26 -23.64 5.40
CA LYS A 199 6.67 -23.94 5.73
C LYS A 199 6.81 -24.65 7.07
N GLU A 200 5.82 -24.51 7.95
CA GLU A 200 5.86 -25.13 9.27
C GLU A 200 5.69 -26.65 9.17
N ILE A 201 6.48 -27.35 9.98
CA ILE A 201 6.26 -28.76 10.28
C ILE A 201 5.56 -28.89 11.63
N GLU A 202 4.74 -29.92 11.74
CA GLU A 202 4.22 -30.37 13.02
C GLU A 202 5.37 -30.92 13.87
N VAL A 203 5.41 -30.53 15.15
CA VAL A 203 6.46 -30.90 16.10
C VAL A 203 5.87 -31.88 17.12
N THR A 204 5.35 -32.99 16.62
CA THR A 204 4.89 -34.15 17.38
C THR A 204 5.84 -35.32 17.16
N GLU A 205 5.90 -36.27 18.09
CA GLU A 205 6.82 -37.42 17.96
C GLU A 205 6.56 -38.22 16.68
N ASP A 206 5.29 -38.43 16.33
CA ASP A 206 4.89 -39.13 15.11
C ASP A 206 5.31 -38.38 13.83
N ALA A 207 5.11 -37.06 13.79
CA ALA A 207 5.53 -36.25 12.64
C ALA A 207 7.07 -36.19 12.51
N LEU A 208 7.78 -36.06 13.63
CA LEU A 208 9.24 -36.02 13.64
C LEU A 208 9.88 -37.36 13.24
N SER A 209 9.21 -38.48 13.52
CA SER A 209 9.67 -39.82 13.11
C SER A 209 9.83 -39.97 11.59
N GLN A 210 9.09 -39.19 10.79
CA GLN A 210 9.14 -39.23 9.33
C GLN A 210 10.37 -38.53 8.74
N PHE A 211 11.06 -37.69 9.52
CA PHE A 211 12.24 -36.95 9.08
C PHE A 211 13.52 -37.67 9.47
N THR A 212 14.55 -37.60 8.62
CA THR A 212 15.89 -38.03 9.01
C THR A 212 16.45 -37.12 10.10
N THR A 213 17.45 -37.59 10.84
CA THR A 213 18.10 -36.79 11.90
C THR A 213 18.68 -35.50 11.32
N SER A 214 19.31 -35.57 10.15
CA SER A 214 19.81 -34.42 9.38
C SER A 214 18.72 -33.41 9.07
N GLN A 215 17.57 -33.86 8.56
CA GLN A 215 16.44 -32.99 8.25
C GLN A 215 15.85 -32.34 9.51
N ALA A 216 15.68 -33.11 10.58
CA ALA A 216 15.17 -32.61 11.85
C ALA A 216 16.10 -31.56 12.46
N LEU A 217 17.42 -31.76 12.43
CA LEU A 217 18.41 -30.76 12.87
C LEU A 217 18.34 -29.48 12.03
N LEU A 218 18.16 -29.59 10.71
CA LEU A 218 17.98 -28.42 9.83
C LEU A 218 16.68 -27.67 10.15
N TYR A 219 15.59 -28.36 10.48
CA TYR A 219 14.36 -27.73 10.95
C TYR A 219 14.53 -27.06 12.32
N ALA A 220 15.22 -27.70 13.25
CA ALA A 220 15.54 -27.10 14.55
C ALA A 220 16.34 -25.81 14.38
N HIS A 221 17.35 -25.82 13.50
CA HIS A 221 18.12 -24.62 13.14
C HIS A 221 17.25 -23.58 12.45
N ALA A 222 16.34 -23.98 11.56
CA ALA A 222 15.46 -23.06 10.86
C ALA A 222 14.51 -22.32 11.81
N TYR A 223 13.91 -23.03 12.78
CA TYR A 223 13.07 -22.42 13.81
C TYR A 223 13.86 -21.51 14.76
N PHE A 224 15.15 -21.73 14.98
CA PHE A 224 15.99 -20.83 15.77
C PHE A 224 16.38 -19.58 14.96
N SER A 225 16.96 -19.76 13.78
CA SER A 225 17.63 -18.72 13.00
C SER A 225 16.70 -17.94 12.06
N GLY A 226 15.57 -18.52 11.66
CA GLY A 226 14.72 -18.03 10.58
C GLY A 226 15.22 -18.36 9.17
N TYR A 227 16.28 -19.19 9.06
CA TYR A 227 16.86 -19.63 7.79
C TYR A 227 16.82 -21.16 7.70
N LYS A 228 16.07 -21.68 6.73
CA LYS A 228 16.06 -23.12 6.46
C LYS A 228 17.08 -23.46 5.39
N PHE A 229 18.16 -24.10 5.81
CA PHE A 229 19.17 -24.68 4.94
C PHE A 229 18.71 -26.05 4.42
N THR A 230 19.16 -26.40 3.22
CA THR A 230 19.10 -27.76 2.69
C THR A 230 20.38 -28.50 3.03
N GLU A 231 20.40 -29.82 2.91
CA GLU A 231 21.62 -30.63 3.10
C GLU A 231 22.72 -30.29 2.08
N LEU A 232 22.40 -29.62 0.98
CA LEU A 232 23.35 -29.15 -0.03
C LEU A 232 23.86 -27.72 0.24
N GLY A 233 23.38 -27.07 1.31
CA GLY A 233 23.81 -25.74 1.73
C GLY A 233 23.05 -24.56 1.08
N SER A 234 22.08 -24.82 0.19
CA SER A 234 21.15 -23.75 -0.25
C SER A 234 20.20 -23.38 0.88
N TYR A 235 19.71 -22.13 0.94
CA TYR A 235 18.85 -21.69 2.03
C TYR A 235 17.63 -20.92 1.55
N THR A 236 16.57 -21.00 2.36
CA THR A 236 15.36 -20.19 2.22
C THR A 236 15.26 -19.24 3.40
N ARG A 237 14.94 -17.98 3.10
CA ARG A 237 14.68 -16.93 4.10
C ARG A 237 13.23 -16.98 4.59
N ASP A 238 12.94 -16.20 5.63
CA ASP A 238 11.61 -16.03 6.21
C ASP A 238 11.00 -17.37 6.64
N PHE A 239 11.82 -18.20 7.30
CA PHE A 239 11.32 -19.36 8.01
C PHE A 239 10.77 -18.91 9.38
N PRO A 240 9.61 -19.44 9.83
CA PRO A 240 9.04 -19.05 11.11
C PRO A 240 10.02 -19.30 12.25
N ARG A 241 10.20 -18.30 13.11
CA ARG A 241 11.06 -18.42 14.29
C ARG A 241 10.24 -18.89 15.49
N SER A 242 10.69 -19.95 16.14
CA SER A 242 10.12 -20.45 17.37
C SER A 242 11.19 -21.20 18.17
N MET A 243 11.70 -20.56 19.22
CA MET A 243 12.66 -21.18 20.14
C MET A 243 12.10 -22.47 20.73
N HIS A 244 10.82 -22.47 21.09
CA HIS A 244 10.13 -23.63 21.64
C HIS A 244 10.11 -24.82 20.66
N LYS A 245 9.73 -24.59 19.39
CA LYS A 245 9.75 -25.65 18.36
C LYS A 245 11.16 -26.17 18.11
N SER A 246 12.17 -25.29 18.10
CA SER A 246 13.58 -25.69 17.98
C SER A 246 13.99 -26.64 19.12
N GLN A 247 13.72 -26.25 20.37
CA GLN A 247 14.01 -27.08 21.56
C GLN A 247 13.26 -28.41 21.54
N MET A 248 11.98 -28.42 21.17
CA MET A 248 11.18 -29.65 21.09
C MET A 248 11.74 -30.65 20.08
N ILE A 249 12.16 -30.18 18.90
CA ILE A 249 12.80 -31.05 17.90
C ILE A 249 14.11 -31.62 18.47
N LEU A 250 14.95 -30.79 19.08
CA LEU A 250 16.22 -31.23 19.66
C LEU A 250 16.03 -32.21 20.81
N GLU A 251 15.03 -31.98 21.67
CA GLU A 251 14.69 -32.85 22.78
C GLU A 251 14.18 -34.22 22.29
N HIS A 252 13.38 -34.24 21.24
CA HIS A 252 12.97 -35.48 20.58
C HIS A 252 14.18 -36.23 20.01
N LEU A 253 15.06 -35.55 19.28
CA LEU A 253 16.27 -36.18 18.71
C LEU A 253 17.19 -36.76 19.81
N MET A 254 17.38 -36.02 20.90
CA MET A 254 18.14 -36.50 22.07
C MET A 254 17.47 -37.73 22.71
N LYS A 255 16.17 -37.66 23.05
CA LYS A 255 15.50 -38.73 23.82
C LYS A 255 15.16 -39.96 23.00
N ALA A 256 14.60 -39.77 21.81
CA ALA A 256 14.09 -40.87 20.98
C ALA A 256 15.19 -41.51 20.12
N ARG A 257 16.19 -40.73 19.69
CA ARG A 257 17.25 -41.22 18.78
C ARG A 257 18.64 -41.29 19.41
N GLY A 258 18.81 -40.79 20.64
CA GLY A 258 20.12 -40.74 21.29
C GLY A 258 21.11 -39.84 20.55
N ASP A 259 20.63 -38.81 19.84
CA ASP A 259 21.48 -37.95 19.02
C ASP A 259 22.30 -37.01 19.91
N ARG A 260 23.62 -37.26 19.95
CA ARG A 260 24.56 -36.54 20.82
C ARG A 260 24.73 -35.09 20.39
N ARG A 261 24.63 -34.81 19.08
CA ARG A 261 24.72 -33.45 18.55
C ARG A 261 23.50 -32.63 18.96
N ALA A 262 22.30 -33.20 18.85
CA ALA A 262 21.08 -32.57 19.32
C ALA A 262 21.13 -32.32 20.84
N GLN A 263 21.69 -33.26 21.60
CA GLN A 263 21.92 -33.10 23.04
C GLN A 263 22.85 -31.91 23.34
N PHE A 264 23.96 -31.80 22.62
CA PHE A 264 24.88 -30.66 22.70
C PHE A 264 24.17 -29.34 22.39
N ILE A 265 23.49 -29.25 21.23
CA ILE A 265 22.81 -28.02 20.80
C ILE A 265 21.73 -27.63 21.80
N LEU A 266 20.92 -28.59 22.28
CA LEU A 266 19.92 -28.34 23.31
C LEU A 266 20.55 -27.81 24.60
N GLY A 267 21.71 -28.34 24.97
CA GLY A 267 22.50 -27.87 26.11
C GLY A 267 22.91 -26.40 25.97
N VAL A 268 23.43 -26.01 24.80
CA VAL A 268 23.80 -24.62 24.48
C VAL A 268 22.58 -23.69 24.53
N LEU A 269 21.42 -24.16 24.03
CA LEU A 269 20.19 -23.37 23.99
C LEU A 269 19.48 -23.19 25.34
N LEU A 270 19.58 -24.17 26.26
CA LEU A 270 18.92 -24.10 27.57
C LEU A 270 19.70 -23.27 28.59
N GLN A 271 21.02 -23.17 28.43
CA GLN A 271 21.94 -22.49 29.35
C GLN A 271 21.83 -22.96 30.84
N GLY A 272 22.69 -22.42 31.70
CA GLY A 272 22.74 -22.76 33.14
C GLY A 272 23.10 -24.22 33.45
N ASN A 273 22.91 -24.64 34.70
CA ASN A 273 23.34 -25.97 35.19
C ASN A 273 22.73 -27.14 34.40
N ARG A 274 21.51 -26.97 33.86
CA ARG A 274 20.86 -27.99 33.04
C ARG A 274 21.51 -28.07 31.65
N GLY A 275 21.77 -26.92 31.02
CA GLY A 275 22.46 -26.86 29.74
C GLY A 275 23.88 -27.43 29.81
N GLU A 276 24.64 -27.01 30.83
CA GLU A 276 26.02 -27.47 31.04
C GLU A 276 26.10 -29.00 31.22
N ARG A 277 25.17 -29.59 31.98
CA ARG A 277 25.10 -31.05 32.13
C ARG A 277 24.89 -31.77 30.80
N LEU A 278 24.02 -31.24 29.93
CA LEU A 278 23.76 -31.84 28.62
C LEU A 278 24.98 -31.75 27.70
N VAL A 279 25.68 -30.61 27.71
CA VAL A 279 26.93 -30.41 26.96
C VAL A 279 28.00 -31.38 27.46
N ASN A 280 28.21 -31.51 28.77
CA ASN A 280 29.19 -32.43 29.35
C ASN A 280 28.89 -33.89 28.99
N LEU A 281 27.64 -34.32 29.11
CA LEU A 281 27.22 -35.66 28.71
C LEU A 281 27.41 -35.90 27.20
N ALA A 282 27.15 -34.90 26.36
CA ALA A 282 27.37 -35.03 24.91
C ALA A 282 28.86 -35.19 24.58
N ALA A 283 29.73 -34.46 25.29
CA ALA A 283 31.18 -34.56 25.16
C ALA A 283 31.69 -35.95 25.60
N GLU A 284 31.20 -36.47 26.73
CA GLU A 284 31.52 -37.82 27.21
C GLU A 284 31.07 -38.93 26.24
N GLN A 285 29.94 -38.71 25.58
CA GLN A 285 29.45 -39.60 24.53
C GLN A 285 30.21 -39.43 23.20
N GLY A 286 31.19 -38.53 23.12
CA GLY A 286 32.07 -38.36 21.96
C GLY A 286 31.56 -37.38 20.90
N ASP A 287 30.67 -36.44 21.24
CA ASP A 287 30.34 -35.33 20.34
C ASP A 287 31.50 -34.31 20.27
N HIS A 288 32.10 -34.16 19.10
CA HIS A 288 33.28 -33.31 18.93
C HIS A 288 33.01 -31.81 19.13
N TYR A 289 31.80 -31.31 18.85
CA TYR A 289 31.47 -29.91 19.12
C TYR A 289 31.28 -29.69 20.62
N ALA A 290 30.70 -30.64 21.33
CA ALA A 290 30.61 -30.58 22.79
C ALA A 290 32.00 -30.56 23.45
N VAL A 291 32.96 -31.36 22.94
CA VAL A 291 34.35 -31.32 23.42
C VAL A 291 35.01 -29.97 23.08
N LEU A 292 34.79 -29.44 21.86
CA LEU A 292 35.26 -28.11 21.47
C LEU A 292 34.72 -27.02 22.41
N TYR A 293 33.42 -27.07 22.71
CA TYR A 293 32.75 -26.11 23.57
C TYR A 293 33.25 -26.17 25.02
N LYS A 294 33.56 -27.38 25.51
CA LYS A 294 34.21 -27.58 26.80
C LYS A 294 35.62 -26.98 26.83
N ALA A 295 36.39 -27.13 25.75
CA ALA A 295 37.71 -26.52 25.62
C ALA A 295 37.64 -24.99 25.64
N PHE A 296 36.65 -24.41 24.97
CA PHE A 296 36.42 -22.97 24.99
C PHE A 296 35.98 -22.47 26.36
N TYR A 297 35.06 -23.18 27.04
CA TYR A 297 34.65 -22.83 28.40
C TYR A 297 35.85 -22.83 29.37
N ALA A 298 36.70 -23.86 29.31
CA ALA A 298 37.92 -23.95 30.12
C ALA A 298 38.90 -22.80 29.80
N GLY A 299 39.10 -22.48 28.51
CA GLY A 299 39.98 -21.40 28.09
C GLY A 299 39.49 -20.00 28.47
N CYS A 300 38.17 -19.79 28.53
CA CYS A 300 37.55 -18.51 28.89
C CYS A 300 37.41 -18.31 30.41
N ASN A 301 37.08 -19.36 31.17
CA ASN A 301 36.67 -19.23 32.58
C ASN A 301 37.67 -19.84 33.58
N GLU A 302 38.56 -20.73 33.15
CA GLU A 302 39.54 -21.39 34.03
C GLU A 302 40.96 -20.93 33.70
N ASP A 303 41.58 -21.55 32.69
CA ASP A 303 42.93 -21.26 32.24
C ASP A 303 43.05 -21.60 30.74
N ALA A 304 43.65 -20.68 29.98
CA ALA A 304 43.91 -20.84 28.56
C ALA A 304 44.75 -22.10 28.28
N ASN A 305 45.65 -22.51 29.19
CA ASN A 305 46.45 -23.72 29.01
C ASN A 305 45.60 -24.99 29.03
N THR A 306 44.61 -25.06 29.92
CA THR A 306 43.67 -26.21 30.02
C THR A 306 42.83 -26.32 28.75
N GLY A 307 42.32 -25.18 28.26
CA GLY A 307 41.62 -25.13 26.97
C GLY A 307 42.51 -25.65 25.83
N ASN A 308 43.75 -25.15 25.73
CA ASN A 308 44.68 -25.51 24.66
C ASN A 308 45.02 -27.01 24.68
N GLN A 309 45.22 -27.60 25.85
CA GLN A 309 45.45 -29.05 25.99
C GLN A 309 44.28 -29.88 25.42
N ILE A 310 43.03 -29.45 25.66
CA ILE A 310 41.85 -30.12 25.11
C ILE A 310 41.82 -29.96 23.58
N LEU A 311 42.10 -28.75 23.06
CA LEU A 311 42.13 -28.48 21.63
C LEU A 311 43.22 -29.31 20.91
N ASP A 312 44.39 -29.47 21.52
CA ASP A 312 45.50 -30.25 20.96
C ASP A 312 45.17 -31.74 20.85
N ASN A 313 44.41 -32.28 21.80
CA ASN A 313 43.90 -33.64 21.75
C ASN A 313 42.75 -33.81 20.76
N LEU A 314 41.89 -32.79 20.62
CA LEU A 314 40.74 -32.81 19.73
C LEU A 314 41.14 -32.68 18.25
N TYR A 315 42.07 -31.77 17.93
CA TYR A 315 42.47 -31.43 16.57
C TYR A 315 42.81 -32.64 15.66
N PRO A 316 43.62 -33.64 16.09
CA PRO A 316 43.90 -34.82 15.27
C PRO A 316 42.74 -35.81 15.18
N ALA A 317 41.82 -35.80 16.15
CA ALA A 317 40.71 -36.76 16.22
C ALA A 317 39.51 -36.36 15.32
N VAL A 318 39.36 -35.07 15.03
CA VAL A 318 38.19 -34.54 14.33
C VAL A 318 38.34 -34.57 12.81
N LYS A 319 37.29 -35.03 12.12
CA LYS A 319 37.19 -35.02 10.64
C LYS A 319 36.45 -33.80 10.08
N GLU A 320 35.65 -33.12 10.90
CA GLU A 320 34.84 -31.97 10.49
C GLU A 320 35.72 -30.73 10.26
N SER A 321 35.71 -30.19 9.05
CA SER A 321 36.51 -29.00 8.70
C SER A 321 36.10 -27.75 9.48
N ALA A 322 34.80 -27.63 9.81
CA ALA A 322 34.29 -26.52 10.61
C ALA A 322 34.95 -26.48 12.00
N ILE A 323 35.01 -27.62 12.70
CA ILE A 323 35.67 -27.71 14.01
C ILE A 323 37.17 -27.39 13.91
N LYS A 324 37.86 -27.87 12.88
CA LYS A 324 39.29 -27.54 12.68
C LYS A 324 39.51 -26.04 12.49
N SER A 325 38.66 -25.40 11.70
CA SER A 325 38.70 -23.95 11.48
C SER A 325 38.50 -23.17 12.78
N GLU A 326 37.58 -23.61 13.65
CA GLU A 326 37.37 -22.98 14.97
C GLU A 326 38.61 -23.13 15.87
N ILE A 327 39.24 -24.32 15.89
CA ILE A 327 40.47 -24.56 16.65
C ILE A 327 41.61 -23.66 16.17
N GLU A 328 41.79 -23.54 14.85
CA GLU A 328 42.82 -22.68 14.25
C GLU A 328 42.57 -21.19 14.51
N SER A 329 41.30 -20.77 14.51
CA SER A 329 40.90 -19.40 14.86
C SER A 329 41.33 -19.06 16.29
N VAL A 330 41.00 -19.91 17.27
CA VAL A 330 41.40 -19.70 18.67
C VAL A 330 42.91 -19.75 18.85
N ARG A 331 43.63 -20.63 18.14
CA ARG A 331 45.10 -20.67 18.18
C ARG A 331 45.74 -19.38 17.63
N SER A 332 45.08 -18.73 16.67
CA SER A 332 45.61 -17.52 16.01
C SER A 332 45.28 -16.24 16.76
N TYR A 333 44.06 -16.16 17.31
CA TYR A 333 43.50 -14.92 17.88
C TYR A 333 43.25 -14.99 19.40
N GLY A 334 43.47 -16.15 20.02
CA GLY A 334 43.15 -16.40 21.42
C GLY A 334 41.67 -16.72 21.65
N TYR A 335 41.28 -16.88 22.92
CA TYR A 335 39.91 -17.24 23.32
C TYR A 335 38.93 -16.05 23.30
N GLU A 336 39.42 -14.81 23.32
CA GLU A 336 38.63 -13.58 23.46
C GLU A 336 37.40 -13.52 22.52
N PRO A 337 37.52 -13.81 21.20
CA PRO A 337 36.38 -13.73 20.28
C PRO A 337 35.27 -14.73 20.60
N VAL A 338 35.62 -15.87 21.19
CA VAL A 338 34.70 -16.99 21.43
C VAL A 338 34.06 -16.90 22.81
N CYS A 339 34.70 -16.23 23.78
CA CYS A 339 34.16 -16.05 25.12
C CYS A 339 32.83 -15.25 25.10
N GLU A 340 32.70 -14.25 24.24
CA GLU A 340 31.45 -13.50 24.08
C GLU A 340 30.33 -14.31 23.43
N GLU A 341 30.68 -15.22 22.51
CA GLU A 341 29.71 -16.07 21.81
C GLU A 341 29.15 -17.15 22.75
N ILE A 342 30.01 -17.76 23.56
CA ILE A 342 29.64 -18.84 24.50
C ILE A 342 28.71 -18.34 25.61
N ALA A 343 28.84 -17.08 26.00
CA ALA A 343 27.96 -16.47 27.00
C ALA A 343 26.50 -16.36 26.53
N LYS A 344 26.24 -16.43 25.22
CA LYS A 344 24.90 -16.26 24.62
C LYS A 344 24.39 -17.59 24.04
N ALA A 345 23.08 -17.81 24.13
CA ALA A 345 22.45 -18.92 23.44
C ALA A 345 22.57 -18.72 21.93
N HIS A 346 23.32 -19.58 21.26
CA HIS A 346 23.52 -19.54 19.82
C HIS A 346 23.38 -20.94 19.22
N PHE A 347 22.90 -20.99 17.98
CA PHE A 347 22.81 -22.22 17.20
C PHE A 347 23.20 -21.92 15.75
N PRO A 348 24.51 -21.81 15.47
CA PRO A 348 25.04 -21.57 14.15
C PRO A 348 24.87 -22.81 13.28
N HIS A 349 24.71 -22.58 11.97
CA HIS A 349 24.55 -23.67 11.00
C HIS A 349 25.76 -24.64 10.97
N SER A 350 26.95 -24.18 11.41
CA SER A 350 28.16 -25.01 11.52
C SER A 350 27.96 -26.24 12.42
N PHE A 351 27.13 -26.15 13.47
CA PHE A 351 26.81 -27.27 14.37
C PHE A 351 26.08 -28.42 13.65
N VAL A 352 25.38 -28.11 12.55
CA VAL A 352 24.61 -29.08 11.77
C VAL A 352 25.39 -29.52 10.53
N ARG A 353 25.99 -28.58 9.80
CA ARG A 353 26.58 -28.83 8.48
C ARG A 353 27.62 -29.96 8.47
N GLY A 354 28.64 -29.88 9.31
CA GLY A 354 29.70 -30.90 9.38
C GLY A 354 29.22 -32.26 9.87
N TYR A 355 28.15 -32.26 10.67
CA TYR A 355 27.54 -33.47 11.21
C TYR A 355 26.74 -34.25 10.17
N ILE A 356 26.03 -33.55 9.28
CA ILE A 356 25.28 -34.19 8.17
C ILE A 356 26.23 -34.96 7.25
N ASP A 357 27.40 -34.41 6.96
CA ASP A 357 28.40 -35.07 6.10
C ASP A 357 29.00 -36.34 6.75
N LEU A 358 28.98 -36.44 8.09
CA LEU A 358 29.42 -37.64 8.83
C LEU A 358 28.32 -38.72 8.94
N LEU A 359 27.06 -38.35 8.76
CA LEU A 359 25.92 -39.26 8.80
C LEU A 359 25.63 -39.93 7.46
N ARG A 360 26.27 -39.46 6.38
CA ARG A 360 26.29 -40.11 5.05
C ARG A 360 27.38 -41.15 4.99
#